data_AF-A0A2T2Q1R6-F1
#
_entry.id   AF-A0A2T2Q1R6-F1
#
_cell.length_a   1.000
_cell.length_b   1.000
_cell.length_c   1.000
_cell.angle_alpha   90.00
_cell.angle_beta   90.00
_cell.angle_gamma   90.00
#
_symmetry.space_group_name_H-M   'P 1'
#
loop_
_entity.id
_entity.type
_entity.pdbx_description
1 polymer ?
#
loop_
_entity_poly.entity_id
_entity_poly.type
_entity_poly.pdbx_seq_one_letter_code
_entity_poly.pdbx_strand_id
1 'polypeptide(L)'
;MVSDNIVSAASSFSPEAGPTAAALALLDHEPGLSIRTLSSGVGLSHAGTVRLVDRLVSEGLVERRDHATDGRTKSLHLTAKGKKASASVLNARDGVLTRALATLSADELATLTSLSERVLRACLRDVEHAYNICRLCSYSSCADCPIEAELDQRGAL
;
A
#
# COMPACT_ATOMS: atom_id res chain seq x y z
N MET A 1 4.22 1.73 19.38
CA MET A 1 5.37 1.40 18.51
C MET A 1 5.33 2.29 17.26
N VAL A 2 6.43 2.50 16.51
CA VAL A 2 6.42 3.36 15.28
C VAL A 2 5.35 2.90 14.28
N SER A 3 5.19 1.59 14.13
CA SER A 3 4.11 0.99 13.33
C SER A 3 2.71 1.42 13.78
N ASP A 4 2.44 1.47 15.08
CA ASP A 4 1.13 1.88 15.61
C ASP A 4 0.86 3.37 15.35
N ASN A 5 1.90 4.21 15.45
CA ASN A 5 1.79 5.63 15.12
C ASN A 5 1.51 5.84 13.64
N ILE A 6 2.13 5.05 12.76
CA ILE A 6 1.84 5.07 11.32
C ILE A 6 0.38 4.68 11.07
N VAL A 7 -0.07 3.56 11.64
CA VAL A 7 -1.47 3.11 11.50
C VAL A 7 -2.42 4.17 12.04
N SER A 8 -2.18 4.72 13.23
CA SER A 8 -3.01 5.75 13.85
C SER A 8 -3.09 7.04 13.01
N ALA A 9 -1.94 7.54 12.55
CA ALA A 9 -1.88 8.74 11.73
C ALA A 9 -2.56 8.54 10.38
N ALA A 10 -2.28 7.43 9.69
CA ALA A 10 -2.94 7.08 8.43
C ALA A 10 -4.46 6.92 8.60
N SER A 11 -4.90 6.40 9.75
CA SER A 11 -6.31 6.18 10.05
C SER A 11 -7.07 7.46 10.37
N SER A 12 -6.40 8.54 10.77
CA SER A 12 -7.06 9.85 11.00
C SER A 12 -7.59 10.49 9.71
N PHE A 13 -7.16 9.98 8.56
CA PHE A 13 -7.59 10.43 7.23
C PHE A 13 -8.49 9.41 6.52
N SER A 14 -9.01 8.41 7.25
CA SER A 14 -9.83 7.32 6.73
C SER A 14 -10.95 6.91 7.71
N PRO A 15 -12.15 6.51 7.24
CA PRO A 15 -13.28 6.17 8.12
C PRO A 15 -13.13 4.89 8.97
N GLU A 16 -12.27 3.93 8.58
CA GLU A 16 -11.94 2.74 9.38
C GLU A 16 -10.44 2.42 9.32
N ALA A 17 -9.84 2.15 10.50
CA ALA A 17 -8.39 2.16 10.72
C ALA A 17 -7.68 0.90 10.20
N GLY A 18 -6.63 1.09 9.39
CA GLY A 18 -5.76 0.04 8.82
C GLY A 18 -6.08 -0.33 7.37
N PRO A 19 -7.05 -1.23 7.09
CA PRO A 19 -7.29 -1.77 5.75
C PRO A 19 -7.71 -0.73 4.70
N THR A 20 -8.42 0.33 5.10
CA THR A 20 -8.81 1.39 4.17
C THR A 20 -7.61 2.20 3.69
N ALA A 21 -6.73 2.62 4.61
CA ALA A 21 -5.52 3.35 4.27
C ALA A 21 -4.62 2.51 3.34
N ALA A 22 -4.49 1.21 3.64
CA ALA A 22 -3.79 0.26 2.80
C ALA A 22 -4.45 0.10 1.41
N ALA A 23 -5.79 0.02 1.35
CA ALA A 23 -6.50 -0.09 0.08
C ALA A 23 -6.30 1.15 -0.80
N LEU A 24 -6.39 2.35 -0.22
CA LEU A 24 -6.19 3.60 -0.96
C LEU A 24 -4.76 3.71 -1.48
N ALA A 25 -3.75 3.47 -0.63
CA ALA A 25 -2.35 3.50 -1.04
C ALA A 25 -2.05 2.45 -2.13
N LEU A 26 -2.55 1.22 -1.97
CA LEU A 26 -2.30 0.14 -2.92
C LEU A 26 -3.01 0.37 -4.27
N LEU A 27 -4.23 0.90 -4.29
CA LEU A 27 -4.94 1.23 -5.54
C LEU A 27 -4.37 2.47 -6.25
N ASP A 28 -3.65 3.34 -5.53
CA ASP A 28 -2.91 4.45 -6.12
C ASP A 28 -1.62 3.96 -6.79
N HIS A 29 -0.94 3.01 -6.14
CA HIS A 29 0.25 2.34 -6.66
C HIS A 29 -0.07 1.44 -7.87
N GLU A 30 -1.10 0.61 -7.74
CA GLU A 30 -1.51 -0.38 -8.76
C GLU A 30 -2.99 -0.16 -9.13
N PRO A 31 -3.28 0.78 -10.04
CA PRO A 31 -4.63 0.98 -10.54
C PRO A 31 -5.10 -0.23 -11.35
N GLY A 32 -6.33 -0.69 -11.10
CA GLY A 32 -6.96 -1.76 -11.84
C GLY A 32 -6.91 -3.13 -11.17
N LEU A 33 -6.42 -3.23 -9.93
CA LEU A 33 -6.44 -4.48 -9.18
C LEU A 33 -7.86 -5.06 -9.07
N SER A 34 -7.93 -6.39 -9.07
CA SER A 34 -9.15 -7.12 -8.72
C SER A 34 -9.40 -7.08 -7.21
N ILE A 35 -10.65 -7.31 -6.78
CA ILE A 35 -10.98 -7.48 -5.34
C ILE A 35 -10.17 -8.61 -4.70
N ARG A 36 -9.91 -9.69 -5.45
CA ARG A 36 -9.11 -10.83 -4.98
C ARG A 36 -7.68 -10.37 -4.65
N THR A 37 -7.02 -9.69 -5.58
CA THR A 37 -5.64 -9.21 -5.38
C THR A 37 -5.58 -8.17 -4.26
N LEU A 38 -6.56 -7.25 -4.22
CA LEU A 38 -6.67 -6.28 -3.15
C LEU A 38 -6.76 -6.95 -1.77
N SER A 39 -7.54 -8.03 -1.66
CA SER A 39 -7.74 -8.74 -0.37
C SER A 39 -6.44 -9.26 0.23
N SER A 40 -5.54 -9.82 -0.60
CA SER A 40 -4.21 -10.26 -0.18
C SER A 40 -3.36 -9.07 0.31
N GLY A 41 -3.37 -7.96 -0.43
CA GLY A 41 -2.61 -6.76 -0.09
C GLY A 41 -3.04 -6.11 1.23
N VAL A 42 -4.36 -5.98 1.46
CA VAL A 42 -4.90 -5.34 2.67
C VAL A 42 -5.05 -6.28 3.86
N GLY A 43 -4.81 -7.58 3.67
CA GLY A 43 -4.88 -8.59 4.73
C GLY A 43 -6.30 -8.88 5.23
N LEU A 44 -7.30 -8.75 4.36
CA LEU A 44 -8.70 -9.04 4.68
C LEU A 44 -9.20 -10.30 3.98
N SER A 45 -10.24 -10.93 4.53
CA SER A 45 -10.98 -11.95 3.79
C SER A 45 -11.61 -11.36 2.54
N HIS A 46 -11.91 -12.20 1.54
CA HIS A 46 -12.58 -11.74 0.32
C HIS A 46 -13.90 -11.00 0.63
N ALA A 47 -14.76 -11.60 1.47
CA ALA A 47 -16.01 -10.97 1.89
C ALA A 47 -15.80 -9.65 2.67
N GLY A 48 -14.75 -9.57 3.50
CA GLY A 48 -14.37 -8.33 4.17
C GLY A 48 -13.92 -7.25 3.17
N THR A 49 -13.15 -7.65 2.17
CA THR A 49 -12.65 -6.76 1.11
C THR A 49 -13.80 -6.26 0.22
N VAL A 50 -14.77 -7.10 -0.10
CA VAL A 50 -15.99 -6.69 -0.83
C VAL A 50 -16.71 -5.58 -0.06
N ARG A 51 -16.96 -5.76 1.23
CA ARG A 51 -17.60 -4.74 2.08
C ARG A 51 -16.80 -3.43 2.15
N LEU A 52 -15.47 -3.55 2.29
CA LEU A 52 -14.57 -2.39 2.27
C LEU A 52 -14.72 -1.63 0.94
N VAL A 53 -14.63 -2.32 -0.20
CA VAL A 53 -14.73 -1.70 -1.52
C VAL A 53 -16.11 -1.10 -1.74
N ASP A 54 -17.19 -1.78 -1.37
CA ASP A 54 -18.55 -1.24 -1.46
C ASP A 54 -18.69 0.09 -0.71
N ARG A 55 -18.13 0.16 0.50
CA ARG A 55 -18.09 1.40 1.28
C ARG A 55 -17.25 2.47 0.59
N LEU A 56 -16.07 2.15 0.07
CA LEU A 56 -15.23 3.14 -0.63
C LEU A 56 -15.87 3.64 -1.93
N VAL A 57 -16.66 2.79 -2.60
CA VAL A 57 -17.46 3.19 -3.77
C VAL A 57 -18.61 4.11 -3.34
N SER A 58 -19.34 3.78 -2.28
CA SER A 58 -20.44 4.64 -1.80
C SER A 58 -19.94 5.99 -1.28
N GLU A 59 -18.73 6.05 -0.73
CA GLU A 59 -18.05 7.28 -0.33
C GLU A 59 -17.45 8.06 -1.52
N GLY A 60 -17.50 7.50 -2.73
CA GLY A 60 -16.96 8.10 -3.96
C GLY A 60 -15.43 8.16 -4.01
N LEU A 61 -14.74 7.30 -3.26
CA LEU A 61 -13.27 7.20 -3.25
C LEU A 61 -12.76 6.20 -4.30
N VAL A 62 -13.50 5.13 -4.55
CA VAL A 62 -13.17 4.07 -5.50
C VAL A 62 -14.28 3.96 -6.54
N GLU A 63 -13.93 3.56 -7.75
CA GLU A 63 -14.88 3.15 -8.78
C GLU A 63 -14.52 1.78 -9.35
N ARG A 64 -15.55 1.09 -9.86
CA ARG A 64 -15.42 -0.21 -10.51
C ARG A 64 -15.50 0.00 -12.02
N ARG A 65 -14.50 -0.47 -12.74
CA ARG A 65 -14.48 -0.47 -14.21
C ARG A 65 -14.49 -1.90 -14.73
N ASP A 66 -15.06 -2.11 -15.91
CA ASP A 66 -14.95 -3.40 -16.59
C ASP A 66 -13.49 -3.70 -16.94
N HIS A 67 -13.05 -4.95 -16.80
CA HIS A 67 -11.73 -5.33 -17.31
C HIS A 67 -11.74 -5.28 -18.83
N ALA A 68 -10.69 -4.74 -19.43
CA ALA A 68 -10.56 -4.64 -20.89
C ALA A 68 -10.52 -6.02 -21.60
N THR A 69 -10.19 -7.09 -20.87
CA THR A 69 -9.93 -8.43 -21.41
C THR A 69 -10.85 -9.53 -20.87
N ASP A 70 -11.44 -9.35 -19.69
CA ASP A 70 -12.37 -10.29 -19.06
C ASP A 70 -13.49 -9.53 -18.34
N GLY A 71 -14.61 -9.34 -19.03
CA GLY A 71 -15.79 -8.62 -18.51
C GLY A 71 -16.43 -9.23 -17.25
N ARG A 72 -15.90 -10.35 -16.74
CA ARG A 72 -16.35 -10.97 -15.49
C ARG A 72 -15.64 -10.43 -14.25
N THR A 73 -14.49 -9.77 -14.39
CA THR A 73 -13.73 -9.24 -13.25
C THR A 73 -13.77 -7.71 -13.25
N LYS A 74 -14.39 -7.09 -12.25
CA LYS A 74 -14.33 -5.62 -12.10
C LYS A 74 -12.94 -5.21 -11.63
N SER A 75 -12.32 -4.27 -12.33
CA SER A 75 -11.07 -3.61 -11.94
C SER A 75 -11.37 -2.41 -11.05
N LEU A 76 -10.55 -2.19 -10.03
CA LEU A 76 -10.75 -1.12 -9.04
C LEU A 76 -9.84 0.06 -9.34
N HIS A 77 -10.39 1.27 -9.32
CA HIS A 77 -9.64 2.50 -9.59
C HIS A 77 -9.98 3.55 -8.54
N LEU A 78 -9.00 4.35 -8.14
CA LEU A 78 -9.27 5.54 -7.34
C LEU A 78 -9.96 6.60 -8.20
N THR A 79 -10.98 7.24 -7.63
CA THR A 79 -11.51 8.50 -8.18
C THR A 79 -10.55 9.65 -7.88
N ALA A 80 -10.81 10.84 -8.40
CA ALA A 80 -10.05 12.04 -8.02
C ALA A 80 -10.12 12.32 -6.50
N LYS A 81 -11.26 12.01 -5.85
CA LYS A 81 -11.40 12.10 -4.39
C LYS A 81 -10.56 11.02 -3.69
N GLY A 82 -10.55 9.80 -4.21
CA GLY A 82 -9.72 8.70 -3.74
C GLY A 82 -8.23 9.02 -3.77
N LYS A 83 -7.74 9.58 -4.88
CA LYS A 83 -6.33 9.99 -5.01
C LYS A 83 -5.92 11.04 -3.98
N LYS A 84 -6.78 12.04 -3.72
CA LYS A 84 -6.54 13.01 -2.65
C LYS A 84 -6.49 12.35 -1.26
N ALA A 85 -7.36 11.38 -1.01
CA ALA A 85 -7.35 10.62 0.24
C ALA A 85 -6.09 9.76 0.38
N SER A 86 -5.66 9.08 -0.70
CA SER A 86 -4.38 8.36 -0.75
C SER A 86 -3.22 9.28 -0.40
N ALA A 87 -3.10 10.43 -1.06
CA ALA A 87 -2.04 11.40 -0.78
C ALA A 87 -2.02 11.84 0.70
N SER A 88 -3.18 12.10 1.31
CA SER A 88 -3.27 12.42 2.74
C SER A 88 -2.77 11.27 3.63
N VAL A 89 -3.11 10.03 3.30
CA VAL A 89 -2.63 8.82 4.01
C VAL A 89 -1.11 8.71 3.93
N LEU A 90 -0.54 8.82 2.73
CA LEU A 90 0.91 8.69 2.51
C LEU A 90 1.68 9.83 3.21
N ASN A 91 1.20 11.07 3.12
CA ASN A 91 1.79 12.22 3.81
C ASN A 91 1.75 12.08 5.34
N ALA A 92 0.66 11.54 5.89
CA ALA A 92 0.55 11.30 7.33
C ALA A 92 1.58 10.26 7.81
N ARG A 93 1.75 9.16 7.06
CA ARG A 93 2.80 8.17 7.31
C ARG A 93 4.19 8.83 7.24
N ASP A 94 4.47 9.61 6.21
CA ASP A 94 5.78 10.24 6.03
C ASP A 94 6.12 11.21 7.15
N GLY A 95 5.13 11.96 7.64
CA GLY A 95 5.32 12.81 8.81
C GLY A 95 5.70 12.02 10.06
N VAL A 96 5.12 10.82 10.28
CA VAL A 96 5.50 9.95 11.40
C VAL A 96 6.90 9.40 11.22
N LEU A 97 7.23 8.87 10.04
CA LEU A 97 8.55 8.32 9.74
C LEU A 97 9.65 9.39 9.85
N THR A 98 9.43 10.57 9.28
CA THR A 98 10.38 11.69 9.35
C THR A 98 10.70 12.05 10.80
N ARG A 99 9.68 12.18 11.66
CA ARG A 99 9.91 12.48 13.09
C ARG A 99 10.62 11.34 13.82
N ALA A 100 10.27 10.10 13.53
CA ALA A 100 10.87 8.94 14.19
C ALA A 100 12.34 8.75 13.79
N LEU A 101 12.69 9.04 12.54
CA LEU A 101 14.04 8.87 11.99
C LEU A 101 14.94 10.10 12.21
N ALA A 102 14.37 11.25 12.59
CA ALA A 102 15.12 12.49 12.82
C ALA A 102 16.17 12.40 13.95
N THR A 103 16.12 11.35 14.78
CA THR A 103 17.12 11.12 15.83
C THR A 103 18.40 10.45 15.33
N LEU A 104 18.40 9.95 14.09
CA LEU A 104 19.53 9.22 13.50
C LEU A 104 20.44 10.17 12.71
N SER A 105 21.73 9.96 12.83
CA SER A 105 22.74 10.55 11.94
C SER A 105 22.63 9.98 10.52
N ALA A 106 23.32 10.62 9.57
CA ALA A 106 23.35 10.15 8.19
C ALA A 106 23.90 8.71 8.06
N ASP A 107 24.94 8.36 8.83
CA ASP A 107 25.55 7.03 8.81
C ASP A 107 24.64 5.96 9.43
N GLU A 108 23.95 6.31 10.52
CA GLU A 108 22.96 5.42 11.14
C GLU A 108 21.76 5.21 10.22
N LEU A 109 21.30 6.26 9.54
CA LEU A 109 20.22 6.16 8.56
C LEU A 109 20.63 5.27 7.38
N ALA A 110 21.85 5.43 6.85
CA ALA A 110 22.37 4.57 5.79
C ALA A 110 22.47 3.10 6.24
N THR A 111 22.90 2.87 7.48
CA THR A 111 22.95 1.52 8.07
C THR A 111 21.55 0.92 8.22
N LEU A 112 20.59 1.69 8.74
CA LEU A 112 19.20 1.26 8.88
C LEU A 112 18.56 0.94 7.53
N THR A 113 18.81 1.76 6.50
CA THR A 113 18.35 1.52 5.13
C THR A 113 18.88 0.17 4.63
N SER A 114 20.19 -0.05 4.69
CA SER A 114 20.80 -1.31 4.22
C SER A 114 20.27 -2.55 4.97
N LEU A 115 20.10 -2.46 6.29
CA LEU A 115 19.54 -3.56 7.08
C LEU A 115 18.07 -3.81 6.73
N SER A 116 17.28 -2.75 6.57
CA SER A 116 15.86 -2.84 6.22
C SER A 116 15.68 -3.48 4.84
N GLU A 117 16.47 -3.09 3.84
CA GLU A 117 16.45 -3.70 2.51
C GLU A 117 16.72 -5.21 2.57
N ARG A 118 17.75 -5.63 3.31
CA ARG A 118 18.09 -7.05 3.48
C ARG A 118 16.95 -7.84 4.14
N VAL A 119 16.35 -7.28 5.19
CA VAL A 119 15.21 -7.91 5.88
C VAL A 119 14.00 -8.01 4.96
N LEU A 120 13.66 -6.94 4.24
CA LEU A 120 12.53 -6.91 3.30
C LEU A 120 12.67 -7.96 2.21
N ARG A 121 13.85 -8.09 1.59
CA ARG A 121 14.15 -9.13 0.59
C ARG A 121 14.00 -10.54 1.15
N ALA A 122 14.51 -10.79 2.35
CA ALA A 122 14.43 -12.09 3.01
C ALA A 122 12.98 -12.46 3.39
N CYS A 123 12.14 -11.47 3.74
CA CYS A 123 10.73 -11.68 4.06
C CYS A 123 9.83 -11.85 2.82
N LEU A 124 10.28 -11.45 1.64
CA LEU A 124 9.52 -11.60 0.41
C LEU A 124 9.35 -13.08 0.06
N ARG A 125 8.10 -13.49 -0.20
CA ARG A 125 7.74 -14.88 -0.50
C ARG A 125 7.38 -15.04 -1.97
N ASP A 126 6.49 -14.19 -2.46
CA ASP A 126 5.94 -14.19 -3.81
C ASP A 126 5.41 -12.78 -4.17
N VAL A 127 4.93 -12.62 -5.41
CA VAL A 127 4.38 -11.37 -5.94
C VAL A 127 3.17 -10.89 -5.14
N GLU A 128 2.28 -11.80 -4.72
CA GLU A 128 1.10 -11.40 -3.94
C GLU A 128 1.50 -10.88 -2.55
N HIS A 129 2.54 -11.47 -1.95
CA HIS A 129 3.10 -11.02 -0.68
C HIS A 129 3.75 -9.64 -0.78
N ALA A 130 4.27 -9.25 -1.95
CA ALA A 130 4.82 -7.92 -2.18
C ALA A 130 3.79 -6.82 -1.91
N TYR A 131 2.52 -7.03 -2.29
CA TYR A 131 1.44 -6.08 -2.00
C TYR A 131 1.21 -5.90 -0.51
N ASN A 132 1.43 -6.94 0.30
CA ASN A 132 1.30 -6.86 1.74
C ASN A 132 2.45 -6.04 2.36
N ILE A 133 3.67 -6.24 1.88
CA ILE A 133 4.87 -5.53 2.31
C ILE A 133 4.78 -4.04 1.93
N CYS A 134 4.31 -3.74 0.72
CA CYS A 134 4.33 -2.40 0.15
C CYS A 134 3.00 -1.62 0.33
N ARG A 135 2.02 -2.17 1.08
CA ARG A 135 0.64 -1.61 1.17
C ARG A 135 0.54 -0.20 1.75
N LEU A 136 1.61 0.32 2.34
CA LEU A 136 1.72 1.71 2.79
C LEU A 136 3.04 2.31 2.32
N CYS A 137 3.61 1.88 1.20
CA CYS A 137 4.77 2.54 0.59
C CYS A 137 4.31 3.69 -0.32
N SER A 138 5.15 4.72 -0.47
CA SER A 138 5.02 5.67 -1.58
C SER A 138 5.86 5.15 -2.73
N TYR A 139 5.25 4.32 -3.59
CA TYR A 139 5.99 3.68 -4.67
C TYR A 139 6.59 4.69 -5.65
N SER A 140 5.86 5.76 -5.98
CA SER A 140 6.36 6.85 -6.83
C SER A 140 7.55 7.63 -6.25
N SER A 141 7.86 7.42 -4.97
CA SER A 141 9.00 8.04 -4.28
C SER A 141 10.20 7.10 -4.11
N CYS A 142 10.05 5.81 -4.45
CA CYS A 142 11.15 4.85 -4.45
C CYS A 142 11.86 4.88 -5.81
N ALA A 143 13.14 5.28 -5.84
CA ALA A 143 13.97 5.17 -7.04
C ALA A 143 14.49 3.74 -7.27
N ASP A 144 14.78 3.02 -6.17
CA ASP A 144 15.36 1.67 -6.19
C ASP A 144 14.60 0.77 -5.20
N CYS A 145 13.42 0.27 -5.61
CA CYS A 145 12.60 -0.56 -4.73
C CYS A 145 13.28 -1.92 -4.46
N PRO A 146 13.62 -2.27 -3.20
CA PRO A 146 14.29 -3.54 -2.90
C PRO A 146 13.40 -4.76 -3.12
N ILE A 147 12.07 -4.60 -3.07
CA ILE A 147 11.11 -5.67 -3.30
C ILE A 147 10.95 -5.96 -4.79
N GLU A 148 10.82 -4.92 -5.61
CA GLU A 148 10.73 -5.06 -7.07
C GLU A 148 12.00 -5.70 -7.64
N ALA A 149 13.17 -5.19 -7.24
CA ALA A 149 14.46 -5.76 -7.63
C ALA A 149 14.61 -7.23 -7.22
N GLU A 150 14.01 -7.65 -6.11
CA GLU A 150 14.02 -9.05 -5.67
C GLU A 150 13.06 -9.92 -6.49
N LEU A 151 11.87 -9.42 -6.85
CA LEU A 151 10.94 -10.13 -7.72
C LEU A 151 11.53 -10.33 -9.13
N ASP A 152 12.18 -9.30 -9.67
CA ASP A 152 12.89 -9.37 -10.95
C ASP A 152 13.98 -10.45 -10.93
N GLN A 153 14.81 -10.45 -9.88
CA GLN A 153 15.87 -11.46 -9.71
C GLN A 153 15.33 -12.90 -9.61
N ARG A 154 14.12 -13.07 -9.07
CA ARG A 154 13.44 -14.37 -8.97
C ARG A 154 12.68 -14.75 -10.25
N GLY A 155 12.61 -13.88 -11.25
CA GLY A 155 11.85 -14.10 -12.50
C GLY A 155 10.34 -14.14 -12.29
N ALA A 156 9.83 -13.36 -11.33
CA ALA A 156 8.43 -13.35 -10.92
C ALA A 156 7.60 -12.18 -11.51
N LEU A 157 8.24 -11.28 -12.25
CA LEU A 157 7.64 -10.15 -12.98
C LEU A 157 7.65 -10.39 -14.49
#